data_AF-A0A4R2NJI4-F1
#
_entry.id   AF-A0A4R2NJI4-F1
#
_cell.length_a   1.000
_cell.length_b   1.000
_cell.length_c   1.000
_cell.angle_alpha   90.00
_cell.angle_beta   90.00
_cell.angle_gamma   90.00
#
_symmetry.space_group_name_H-M   'P 1'
#
loop_
_entity.id
_entity.type
_entity.pdbx_description
1 polymer ?
#
loop_
_entity_poly.entity_id
_entity_poly.type
_entity_poly.pdbx_seq_one_letter_code
_entity_poly.pdbx_strand_id
1 'polypeptide(L)'
;MKRGSTLFLKIAVILIGILVLALCIFLVPEIANYAAELDQDIAYMKYPVFIFMYAAAIPFYFALYQALRLLSYIDKNIAFSQISVKALKNIKYFAITISILYAAGMPLFYFMAERAPGIILIGLIIIFASLVIAVFAAVLQRLLQEAINIKSENDLTV
;
A
#
# COMPACT_ATOMS: atom_id res chain seq x y z
N MET A 1 7.07 -26.56 -9.72
CA MET A 1 7.86 -25.65 -8.86
C MET A 1 7.70 -26.08 -7.40
N LYS A 2 8.77 -26.05 -6.59
CA LYS A 2 8.77 -26.55 -5.20
C LYS A 2 7.76 -25.76 -4.35
N ARG A 3 6.76 -26.45 -3.78
CA ARG A 3 5.86 -25.91 -2.74
C ARG A 3 6.73 -25.32 -1.62
N GLY A 4 6.71 -24.00 -1.44
CA GLY A 4 7.53 -23.30 -0.42
C GLY A 4 8.43 -22.17 -0.93
N SER A 5 8.54 -21.95 -2.25
CA SER A 5 9.40 -20.88 -2.80
C SER A 5 8.99 -19.46 -2.37
N THR A 6 7.73 -19.24 -1.96
CA THR A 6 7.25 -17.90 -1.59
C THR A 6 7.11 -17.69 -0.07
N LEU A 7 7.43 -18.69 0.75
CA LEU A 7 7.21 -18.64 2.20
C LEU A 7 7.99 -17.50 2.86
N PHE A 8 9.24 -17.27 2.43
CA PHE A 8 10.05 -16.13 2.86
C PHE A 8 9.37 -14.79 2.55
N LEU A 9 8.84 -14.61 1.33
CA LEU A 9 8.13 -13.39 0.95
C LEU A 9 6.84 -13.21 1.76
N LYS A 10 6.09 -14.29 2.02
CA LYS A 10 4.86 -14.20 2.84
C LYS A 10 5.17 -13.75 4.26
N ILE A 11 6.23 -14.28 4.88
CA ILE A 11 6.68 -13.85 6.20
C ILE A 11 7.08 -12.38 6.16
N ALA A 12 7.85 -11.94 5.17
CA ALA A 12 8.25 -10.54 5.02
C ALA A 12 7.03 -9.61 4.92
N VAL A 13 6.02 -9.97 4.12
CA VAL A 13 4.78 -9.20 3.97
C VAL A 13 4.01 -9.11 5.29
N ILE A 14 3.93 -10.20 6.06
CA ILE A 14 3.28 -10.22 7.38
C ILE A 14 4.04 -9.34 8.38
N LEU A 15 5.38 -9.42 8.40
CA LEU A 15 6.22 -8.58 9.26
C LEU A 15 6.05 -7.09 8.95
N ILE A 16 5.98 -6.71 7.66
CA ILE A 16 5.69 -5.34 7.25
C ILE A 16 4.31 -4.91 7.76
N GLY A 17 3.30 -5.78 7.66
CA GLY A 17 1.96 -5.51 8.19
C GLY A 17 1.97 -5.26 9.71
N ILE A 18 2.69 -6.09 10.48
CA ILE A 18 2.81 -5.94 11.94
C ILE A 18 3.56 -4.65 12.29
N LEU A 19 4.64 -4.33 11.58
CA LEU A 19 5.41 -3.11 11.80
C LEU A 19 4.54 -1.87 11.60
N VAL A 20 3.77 -1.82 10.51
CA VAL A 20 2.85 -0.72 10.25
C VAL A 20 1.73 -0.68 11.29
N LEU A 21 1.23 -1.82 11.76
CA LEU A 21 0.23 -1.86 12.82
C LEU A 21 0.76 -1.25 14.12
N ALA A 22 2.00 -1.58 14.50
CA ALA A 22 2.65 -1.00 15.66
C ALA A 22 2.79 0.52 15.51
N LEU A 23 3.20 1.00 14.33
CA LEU A 23 3.24 2.44 14.04
C LEU A 23 1.84 3.08 14.14
N CYS A 24 0.79 2.41 13.66
CA CYS A 24 -0.58 2.90 13.82
C CYS A 24 -1.02 3.01 15.28
N ILE A 25 -0.61 2.08 16.14
CA ILE A 25 -1.02 2.05 17.56
C ILE A 25 -0.20 3.02 18.42
N PHE A 26 1.11 3.11 18.20
CA PHE A 26 2.00 3.90 19.06
C PHE A 26 2.28 5.29 18.50
N LEU A 27 2.59 5.40 17.21
CA LEU A 27 3.04 6.66 16.61
C LEU A 27 1.87 7.58 16.23
N VAL A 28 0.76 7.04 15.72
CA VAL A 28 -0.38 7.89 15.32
C VAL A 28 -0.99 8.67 16.50
N PRO A 29 -1.21 8.08 17.69
CA PRO A 29 -1.67 8.85 18.84
C PRO A 29 -0.70 9.95 19.26
N GLU A 30 0.61 9.70 19.16
CA GLU A 30 1.63 10.69 19.47
C GLU A 30 1.58 11.88 18.49
N ILE A 31 1.49 11.60 17.19
CA ILE A 31 1.31 12.64 16.16
C ILE A 31 0.00 13.40 16.37
N ALA A 32 -1.08 12.72 16.74
CA ALA A 32 -2.39 13.33 16.93
C ALA A 32 -2.47 14.17 18.21
N ASN A 33 -1.77 13.77 19.29
CA ASN A 33 -1.61 14.58 20.49
C ASN A 33 -0.74 15.81 20.18
N TYR A 34 0.36 15.63 19.44
CA TYR A 34 1.20 16.72 18.99
C TYR A 34 0.42 17.77 18.17
N ALA A 35 -0.44 17.31 17.26
CA ALA A 35 -1.33 18.15 16.48
C ALA A 35 -2.33 18.95 17.33
N ALA A 36 -2.73 18.43 18.50
CA ALA A 36 -3.65 19.11 19.41
C ALA A 36 -2.96 20.15 20.31
N GLU A 37 -1.66 19.97 20.61
CA GLU A 37 -0.86 20.91 21.42
C GLU A 37 -0.36 22.12 20.60
N LEU A 38 -0.41 22.02 19.28
CA LEU A 38 0.03 23.05 18.34
C LEU A 38 -0.81 24.33 18.41
N ASP A 39 -2.12 24.22 18.69
CA ASP A 39 -3.03 25.34 18.78
C ASP A 39 -4.14 25.09 19.81
N GLN A 40 -4.22 25.91 20.87
CA GLN A 40 -5.14 25.71 22.01
C GLN A 40 -6.63 25.83 21.60
N ASP A 41 -6.93 26.49 20.49
CA ASP A 41 -8.29 26.59 19.92
C ASP A 41 -8.66 25.40 19.01
N ILE A 42 -7.69 24.54 18.65
CA ILE A 42 -7.88 23.43 17.72
C ILE A 42 -7.64 22.06 18.39
N ALA A 43 -8.17 21.87 19.60
CA ALA A 43 -8.28 20.53 20.22
C ALA A 43 -8.93 19.48 19.28
N TYR A 44 -9.71 19.95 18.30
CA TYR A 44 -10.32 19.13 17.26
C TYR A 44 -9.36 18.66 16.15
N MET A 45 -8.13 19.20 16.02
CA MET A 45 -7.12 18.82 14.99
C MET A 45 -6.65 17.37 15.13
N LYS A 46 -6.82 16.79 16.31
CA LYS A 46 -6.56 15.38 16.61
C LYS A 46 -7.41 14.43 15.76
N TYR A 47 -8.69 14.76 15.55
CA TYR A 47 -9.63 13.93 14.81
C TYR A 47 -9.31 13.80 13.32
N PRO A 48 -9.05 14.89 12.54
CA PRO A 48 -8.68 14.77 11.14
C PRO A 48 -7.36 14.02 10.95
N VAL A 49 -6.37 14.17 11.84
CA VAL A 49 -5.13 13.38 11.81
C VAL A 49 -5.41 11.88 11.97
N PHE A 50 -6.23 11.50 12.96
CA PHE A 50 -6.62 10.10 13.12
C PHE A 50 -7.40 9.56 11.93
N ILE A 51 -8.43 10.29 11.49
CA ILE A 51 -9.25 9.90 10.35
C ILE A 51 -8.35 9.70 9.13
N PHE A 52 -7.43 10.63 8.88
CA PHE A 52 -6.50 10.55 7.75
C PHE A 52 -5.58 9.34 7.83
N MET A 53 -4.87 9.15 8.95
CA MET A 53 -3.89 8.08 9.11
C MET A 53 -4.54 6.70 9.06
N TYR A 54 -5.71 6.52 9.72
CA TYR A 54 -6.46 5.27 9.66
C TYR A 54 -7.13 5.04 8.30
N ALA A 55 -7.64 6.09 7.64
CA ALA A 55 -8.14 5.98 6.28
C ALA A 55 -7.05 5.53 5.30
N ALA A 56 -5.80 5.96 5.51
CA ALA A 56 -4.66 5.53 4.71
C ALA A 56 -4.20 4.10 5.00
N ALA A 57 -4.36 3.63 6.25
CA ALA A 57 -4.03 2.27 6.63
C ALA A 57 -4.93 1.24 5.92
N ILE A 58 -6.21 1.57 5.68
CA ILE A 58 -7.16 0.67 5.01
C ILE A 58 -6.65 0.18 3.63
N PRO A 59 -6.39 1.04 2.63
CA PRO A 59 -5.89 0.59 1.33
C PRO A 59 -4.52 -0.09 1.43
N PHE A 60 -3.68 0.28 2.40
CA PHE A 60 -2.40 -0.38 2.64
C PHE A 60 -2.57 -1.85 3.03
N TYR A 61 -3.43 -2.16 4.02
CA TYR A 61 -3.68 -3.55 4.41
C TYR A 61 -4.38 -4.36 3.31
N PHE A 62 -5.27 -3.73 2.55
CA PHE A 62 -5.86 -4.39 1.38
C PHE A 62 -4.82 -4.70 0.30
N ALA A 63 -3.83 -3.83 0.08
CA ALA A 63 -2.71 -4.11 -0.83
C ALA A 63 -1.87 -5.28 -0.34
N LEU A 64 -1.53 -5.33 0.95
CA LEU A 64 -0.80 -6.47 1.56
C LEU A 64 -1.58 -7.78 1.40
N TYR A 65 -2.89 -7.75 1.64
CA TYR A 65 -3.73 -8.94 1.45
C TYR A 65 -3.70 -9.44 0.00
N GLN A 66 -3.78 -8.54 -0.99
CA GLN A 66 -3.67 -8.94 -2.39
C GLN A 66 -2.27 -9.49 -2.72
N ALA A 67 -1.21 -8.95 -2.13
CA ALA A 67 0.14 -9.47 -2.29
C ALA A 67 0.26 -10.92 -1.75
N LEU A 68 -0.30 -11.21 -0.57
CA LEU A 68 -0.36 -12.57 0.00
C LEU A 68 -1.16 -13.54 -0.87
N ARG A 69 -2.27 -13.09 -1.47
CA ARG A 69 -3.05 -13.88 -2.42
C ARG A 69 -2.23 -14.21 -3.66
N LEU A 70 -1.52 -13.23 -4.22
CA LEU A 70 -0.67 -13.41 -5.38
C LEU A 70 0.46 -14.41 -5.13
N LEU A 71 1.13 -14.32 -3.97
CA LEU A 71 2.12 -15.31 -3.53
C LEU A 71 1.52 -16.71 -3.40
N SER A 72 0.28 -16.80 -2.90
CA SER A 72 -0.44 -18.07 -2.81
C SER A 72 -0.86 -18.64 -4.17
N TYR A 73 -1.10 -17.80 -5.18
CA TYR A 73 -1.34 -18.24 -6.56
C TYR A 73 -0.08 -18.82 -7.20
N ILE A 74 1.08 -18.25 -6.89
CA ILE A 74 2.39 -18.79 -7.30
C ILE A 74 2.61 -20.18 -6.70
N ASP A 75 2.37 -20.35 -5.39
CA ASP A 75 2.51 -21.67 -4.74
C ASP A 75 1.56 -22.74 -5.30
N LYS A 76 0.36 -22.31 -5.73
CA LYS A 76 -0.65 -23.17 -6.36
C LYS A 76 -0.41 -23.39 -7.86
N ASN A 77 0.68 -22.88 -8.43
CA ASN A 77 0.98 -22.92 -9.87
C ASN A 77 -0.13 -22.33 -10.77
N ILE A 78 -0.94 -21.39 -10.25
CA ILE A 78 -1.99 -20.67 -11.00
C ILE A 78 -1.65 -19.17 -11.15
N ALA A 79 -0.36 -18.83 -11.10
CA ALA A 79 0.13 -17.46 -11.24
C ALA A 79 -0.28 -16.83 -12.59
N PHE A 80 -0.23 -17.60 -13.69
CA PHE A 80 -0.69 -17.16 -15.02
C PHE A 80 -2.20 -17.34 -15.16
N SER A 81 -2.97 -16.61 -14.37
CA SER A 81 -4.43 -16.61 -14.41
C SER A 81 -5.01 -15.21 -14.32
N GLN A 82 -6.25 -15.06 -14.78
CA GLN A 82 -6.99 -13.80 -14.67
C GLN A 82 -7.15 -13.32 -13.23
N ILE A 83 -7.13 -14.25 -12.26
CA ILE A 83 -7.24 -13.93 -10.83
C ILE A 83 -5.96 -13.23 -10.34
N SER A 84 -4.78 -13.62 -10.84
CA SER A 84 -3.51 -12.94 -10.53
C SER A 84 -3.43 -11.56 -11.17
N VAL A 85 -3.92 -11.40 -12.41
CA VAL A 85 -4.03 -10.08 -13.06
C VAL A 85 -4.95 -9.16 -12.25
N LYS A 86 -6.08 -9.69 -11.77
CA LYS A 86 -7.00 -8.94 -10.90
C LYS A 86 -6.34 -8.55 -9.57
N ALA A 87 -5.53 -9.42 -8.97
CA ALA A 87 -4.78 -9.09 -7.76
C ALA A 87 -3.77 -7.94 -8.00
N LEU A 88 -3.01 -7.97 -9.09
CA LEU A 88 -2.09 -6.88 -9.47
C LEU A 88 -2.84 -5.57 -9.75
N LYS A 89 -3.96 -5.64 -10.47
CA LYS A 89 -4.84 -4.49 -10.72
C LYS A 89 -5.30 -3.84 -9.41
N ASN A 90 -5.68 -4.65 -8.42
CA ASN A 90 -6.08 -4.15 -7.11
C ASN A 90 -4.90 -3.53 -6.33
N ILE A 91 -3.73 -4.17 -6.31
CA ILE A 91 -2.51 -3.60 -5.69
C ILE A 91 -2.21 -2.23 -6.28
N LYS A 92 -2.23 -2.10 -7.61
CA LYS A 92 -2.05 -0.83 -8.31
C LYS A 92 -3.04 0.22 -7.83
N TYR A 93 -4.34 -0.10 -7.80
CA TYR A 93 -5.35 0.88 -7.36
C TYR A 93 -5.15 1.31 -5.91
N PHE A 94 -4.88 0.38 -5.00
CA PHE A 94 -4.61 0.74 -3.60
C PHE A 94 -3.37 1.62 -3.47
N ALA A 95 -2.30 1.33 -4.20
CA ALA A 95 -1.11 2.18 -4.22
C ALA A 95 -1.40 3.59 -4.75
N ILE A 96 -2.20 3.72 -5.83
CA ILE A 96 -2.67 5.02 -6.34
C ILE A 96 -3.52 5.74 -5.29
N THR A 97 -4.45 5.04 -4.63
CA THR A 97 -5.29 5.61 -3.57
C THR A 97 -4.44 6.15 -2.43
N ILE A 98 -3.43 5.41 -1.97
CA ILE A 98 -2.50 5.89 -0.92
C ILE A 98 -1.77 7.14 -1.40
N SER A 99 -1.24 7.13 -2.62
CA SER A 99 -0.56 8.30 -3.20
C SER A 99 -1.47 9.54 -3.24
N ILE A 100 -2.71 9.39 -3.71
CA ILE A 100 -3.67 10.49 -3.80
C ILE A 100 -4.05 10.98 -2.40
N LEU A 101 -4.27 10.08 -1.46
CA LEU A 101 -4.63 10.42 -0.10
C LEU A 101 -3.50 11.21 0.58
N TYR A 102 -2.25 10.76 0.48
CA TYR A 102 -1.09 11.51 0.99
C TYR A 102 -0.86 12.84 0.28
N ALA A 103 -1.09 12.92 -1.03
CA ALA A 103 -1.03 14.19 -1.75
C ALA A 103 -2.13 15.17 -1.29
N ALA A 104 -3.35 14.68 -1.07
CA ALA A 104 -4.46 15.48 -0.55
C ALA A 104 -4.27 15.88 0.92
N GLY A 105 -3.52 15.09 1.69
CA GLY A 105 -3.12 15.40 3.07
C GLY A 105 -1.96 16.38 3.20
N MET A 106 -1.28 16.74 2.10
CA MET A 106 -0.14 17.68 2.14
C MET A 106 -0.45 19.04 2.77
N PRO A 107 -1.62 19.68 2.55
CA PRO A 107 -1.96 20.91 3.25
C PRO A 107 -1.95 20.74 4.77
N LEU A 108 -2.47 19.62 5.27
CA LEU A 108 -2.46 19.31 6.70
C LEU A 108 -1.02 19.11 7.21
N PHE A 109 -0.16 18.41 6.45
CA PHE A 109 1.25 18.27 6.82
C PHE A 109 2.03 19.58 6.79
N TYR A 110 1.69 20.50 5.88
CA TYR A 110 2.30 21.82 5.81
C TYR A 110 2.02 22.64 7.09
N PHE A 111 0.79 22.63 7.57
CA PHE A 111 0.44 23.27 8.86
C PHE A 111 1.22 22.68 10.04
N MET A 112 1.52 21.38 10.02
CA MET A 112 2.27 20.72 11.09
C MET A 112 3.79 20.89 10.95
N ALA A 113 4.29 21.32 9.78
CA ALA A 113 5.71 21.28 9.44
C ALA A 113 6.57 22.27 10.25
N GLU A 114 5.99 23.39 10.69
CA GLU A 114 6.72 24.40 11.46
C GLU A 114 7.25 23.85 12.79
N ARG A 115 6.52 22.92 13.41
CA ARG A 115 6.97 22.30 14.67
C ARG A 115 7.38 20.85 14.52
N ALA A 116 6.98 20.14 13.46
CA ALA A 116 7.47 18.80 13.14
C ALA A 116 8.35 18.84 11.87
N PRO A 117 9.60 19.33 11.98
CA PRO A 117 10.50 19.40 10.85
C PRO A 117 10.73 17.99 10.29
N GLY A 118 10.35 17.78 9.03
CA GLY A 118 10.47 16.49 8.34
C GLY A 118 9.16 15.77 8.03
N ILE A 119 8.01 16.19 8.60
CA ILE A 119 6.72 15.54 8.30
C ILE A 119 6.34 15.60 6.81
N ILE A 120 6.65 16.72 6.15
CA ILE A 120 6.48 16.88 4.69
C ILE A 120 7.34 15.87 3.93
N LEU A 121 8.59 15.67 4.35
CA LEU A 121 9.51 14.74 3.70
C LEU A 121 9.01 13.31 3.82
N ILE A 122 8.50 12.91 4.99
CA ILE A 122 7.89 11.60 5.21
C ILE A 122 6.68 11.42 4.29
N GLY A 123 5.78 12.41 4.22
CA GLY A 123 4.64 12.39 3.32
C GLY A 123 5.07 12.23 1.85
N LEU A 124 6.10 12.95 1.42
CA LEU A 124 6.64 12.87 0.06
C LEU A 124 7.23 11.49 -0.25
N ILE A 125 7.97 10.90 0.69
CA ILE A 125 8.53 9.54 0.55
C ILE A 125 7.39 8.52 0.38
N ILE A 126 6.30 8.65 1.15
CA ILE A 126 5.16 7.74 1.06
C ILE A 126 4.44 7.86 -0.29
N ILE A 127 4.23 9.10 -0.77
CA ILE A 127 3.65 9.36 -2.11
C ILE A 127 4.53 8.71 -3.18
N PHE A 128 5.83 8.99 -3.15
CA PHE A 128 6.76 8.49 -4.16
C PHE A 128 6.86 6.95 -4.14
N ALA A 129 7.00 6.34 -2.96
CA ALA A 129 7.01 4.88 -2.81
C ALA A 129 5.73 4.24 -3.34
N SER A 130 4.57 4.85 -3.06
CA SER A 130 3.27 4.36 -3.55
C SER A 130 3.15 4.47 -5.07
N LEU A 131 3.66 5.55 -5.68
CA LEU A 131 3.73 5.69 -7.13
C LEU A 131 4.62 4.63 -7.77
N VAL A 132 5.80 4.37 -7.20
CA VAL A 132 6.71 3.31 -7.70
C VAL A 132 6.01 1.94 -7.66
N ILE A 133 5.33 1.62 -6.56
CA ILE A 133 4.56 0.38 -6.43
C ILE A 133 3.44 0.32 -7.46
N ALA A 134 2.70 1.41 -7.68
CA ALA A 134 1.62 1.49 -8.65
C ALA A 134 2.12 1.25 -10.09
N VAL A 135 3.21 1.91 -10.48
CA VAL A 135 3.83 1.75 -11.80
C VAL A 135 4.33 0.31 -11.97
N PHE A 136 5.03 -0.23 -10.98
CA PHE A 136 5.53 -1.60 -11.03
C PHE A 136 4.39 -2.63 -11.15
N ALA A 137 3.33 -2.47 -10.35
CA ALA A 137 2.14 -3.31 -10.43
C ALA A 137 1.44 -3.19 -11.79
N ALA A 138 1.41 -2.00 -12.39
CA ALA A 138 0.84 -1.80 -13.72
C ALA A 138 1.64 -2.52 -14.81
N VAL A 139 2.98 -2.45 -14.75
CA VAL A 139 3.87 -3.16 -15.69
C VAL A 139 3.69 -4.67 -15.53
N LEU A 140 3.74 -5.20 -14.31
CA LEU A 140 3.50 -6.62 -14.06
C LEU A 140 2.10 -7.06 -14.49
N GLN A 141 1.08 -6.23 -14.28
CA GLN A 141 -0.29 -6.52 -14.70
C GLN A 141 -0.36 -6.71 -16.22
N ARG A 142 0.29 -5.83 -16.99
CA ARG A 142 0.33 -5.90 -18.45
C ARG A 142 1.10 -7.13 -18.93
N LEU A 143 2.32 -7.34 -18.42
CA LEU A 143 3.16 -8.48 -18.81
C LEU A 143 2.48 -9.82 -18.52
N LEU A 144 1.82 -9.92 -17.36
CA LEU A 144 1.11 -11.14 -16.99
C LEU A 144 -0.10 -11.38 -17.90
N GLN A 145 -0.81 -10.32 -18.29
CA GLN A 145 -1.93 -10.44 -19.23
C GLN A 145 -1.46 -10.89 -20.62
N GLU A 146 -0.36 -10.32 -21.13
CA GLU A 146 0.24 -10.73 -22.40
C GLU A 146 0.67 -12.21 -22.36
N ALA A 147 1.32 -12.64 -21.28
CA ALA A 147 1.70 -14.04 -21.09
C ALA A 147 0.49 -15.01 -21.05
N ILE A 148 -0.63 -14.59 -20.45
CA ILE A 148 -1.86 -15.38 -20.44
C ILE A 148 -2.45 -15.49 -21.84
N ASN A 149 -2.48 -14.39 -22.61
CA ASN A 149 -3.00 -14.39 -23.97
C ASN A 149 -2.20 -15.33 -24.89
N ILE A 150 -0.86 -15.28 -24.81
CA ILE A 150 0.03 -16.16 -25.58
C ILE A 150 -0.24 -17.62 -25.22
N LYS A 151 -0.38 -17.94 -23.93
CA LYS A 151 -0.68 -19.30 -23.49
C LYS A 151 -2.03 -19.78 -24.03
N SER A 152 -3.06 -18.93 -24.00
CA SER A 152 -4.39 -19.30 -24.52
C SER A 152 -4.40 -19.52 -26.03
N GLU A 153 -3.60 -18.78 -26.80
CA GLU A 153 -3.50 -18.95 -28.25
C GLU A 153 -2.80 -20.27 -28.60
N ASN A 154 -1.74 -20.62 -27.87
CA ASN A 154 -1.04 -21.88 -28.03
C ASN A 154 -1.92 -23.09 -27.64
N ASP A 155 -2.77 -22.95 -26.62
CA ASP A 155 -3.73 -24.00 -26.22
C ASP A 155 -4.88 -24.18 -27.24
N LEU A 156 -5.14 -23.20 -28.12
CA LEU A 156 -6.21 -23.25 -29.16
C LEU A 156 -5.74 -23.74 -30.54
N THR A 157 -4.42 -23.81 -30.76
CA THR A 157 -3.83 -24.18 -32.06
C THR A 157 -3.27 -25.61 -32.11
N VAL A 158 -3.27 -26.32 -30.99
CA VAL A 158 -2.87 -27.73 -30.86
C VAL A 158 -4.09 -28.64 -30.83
#